data_AF-A0A4Y7U4G1-F1
#
_entry.id   AF-A0A4Y7U4G1-F1
#
_cell.length_a   1.000
_cell.length_b   1.000
_cell.length_c   1.000
_cell.angle_alpha   90.00
_cell.angle_beta   90.00
_cell.angle_gamma   90.00
#
_symmetry.space_group_name_H-M   'P 1'
#
loop_
_entity.id
_entity.type
_entity.pdbx_description
1 polymer ?
#
loop_
_entity_poly.entity_id
_entity_poly.type
_entity_poly.pdbx_seq_one_letter_code
_entity_poly.pdbx_strand_id
1 'polypeptide(L)'
;MIALQKIKIVSSLTVLLTFGLVNSAMAQNDTVRYVGKTLSNIDYHHGQLSPAVGVHATQIMRASREHPEKADGFGWTYNHQPMMAYWNNTFYLHYLSDPT
;
A
#
# COMPACT_ATOMS: atom_id res chain seq x y z
N MET A 1 8.64 -58.22 -11.94
CA MET A 1 8.69 -56.96 -12.72
C MET A 1 7.59 -55.96 -12.33
N ILE A 2 6.33 -56.38 -12.15
CA ILE A 2 5.20 -55.48 -11.81
C ILE A 2 5.37 -54.76 -10.46
N ALA A 3 5.91 -55.41 -9.43
CA ALA A 3 6.11 -54.80 -8.11
C ALA A 3 7.11 -53.62 -8.11
N LEU A 4 8.24 -53.75 -8.82
CA LEU A 4 9.21 -52.65 -8.98
C LEU A 4 8.60 -51.46 -9.73
N GLN A 5 7.75 -51.72 -10.71
CA GLN A 5 7.09 -50.67 -11.49
C GLN A 5 6.07 -49.90 -10.64
N LYS A 6 5.33 -50.60 -9.76
CA LYS A 6 4.45 -49.97 -8.76
C LYS A 6 5.23 -49.11 -7.76
N ILE A 7 6.37 -49.60 -7.25
CA ILE A 7 7.23 -48.85 -6.32
C ILE A 7 7.74 -47.55 -6.98
N LYS A 8 8.21 -47.63 -8.24
CA LYS A 8 8.66 -46.45 -8.99
C LYS A 8 7.56 -45.41 -9.17
N ILE A 9 6.35 -45.85 -9.53
CA ILE A 9 5.18 -44.95 -9.70
C ILE A 9 4.82 -44.27 -8.39
N VAL A 10 4.74 -45.03 -7.29
CA VAL A 10 4.43 -44.47 -5.96
C VAL A 10 5.50 -43.48 -5.54
N SER A 11 6.79 -43.79 -5.70
CA SER A 11 7.87 -42.85 -5.38
C SER A 11 7.81 -41.57 -6.22
N SER A 12 7.49 -41.66 -7.51
CA SER A 12 7.35 -40.50 -8.39
C SER A 12 6.14 -39.63 -8.01
N LEU A 13 5.00 -40.23 -7.65
CA LEU A 13 3.85 -39.49 -7.15
C LEU A 13 4.15 -38.77 -5.84
N THR A 14 4.86 -39.42 -4.90
CA THR A 14 5.23 -38.81 -3.63
C THR A 14 6.16 -37.61 -3.83
N VAL A 15 7.14 -37.71 -4.74
CA VAL A 15 8.03 -36.59 -5.08
C VAL A 15 7.27 -35.42 -5.72
N LEU A 16 6.33 -35.71 -6.63
CA LEU A 16 5.53 -34.67 -7.28
C LEU A 16 4.63 -33.94 -6.27
N LEU A 17 4.03 -34.68 -5.33
CA LEU A 17 3.18 -34.13 -4.29
C LEU A 17 3.97 -33.24 -3.31
N THR A 18 5.17 -33.67 -2.89
CA THR A 18 6.01 -32.85 -2.00
C THR A 18 6.50 -31.59 -2.70
N PHE A 19 6.87 -31.66 -3.99
CA PHE A 19 7.23 -30.48 -4.77
C PHE A 19 6.08 -29.47 -4.89
N GLY A 20 4.85 -29.95 -5.11
CA GLY A 20 3.66 -29.10 -5.17
C GLY A 20 3.35 -28.40 -3.83
N LEU A 21 3.48 -29.12 -2.71
CA LEU A 21 3.24 -28.58 -1.38
C LEU A 21 4.25 -27.49 -0.97
N VAL A 22 5.54 -27.68 -1.27
CA VAL A 22 6.60 -26.71 -0.94
C VAL A 22 6.43 -25.41 -1.74
N ASN A 23 6.11 -25.50 -3.03
CA ASN A 23 5.87 -24.31 -3.86
C ASN A 23 4.64 -23.52 -3.39
N SER A 24 3.57 -24.22 -2.98
CA SER A 24 2.35 -23.59 -2.46
C SER A 24 2.62 -22.81 -1.16
N ALA A 25 3.43 -23.38 -0.26
CA ALA A 25 3.82 -22.72 1.00
C ALA A 25 4.75 -21.51 0.79
N MET A 26 5.61 -21.54 -0.24
CA MET A 26 6.48 -20.41 -0.58
C MET A 26 5.71 -19.26 -1.24
N ALA A 27 4.77 -19.55 -2.14
CA ALA A 27 3.93 -18.53 -2.78
C ALA A 27 3.09 -17.74 -1.77
N GLN A 28 2.69 -18.37 -0.66
CA GLN A 28 1.95 -17.71 0.43
C GLN A 28 2.77 -16.67 1.21
N ASN A 29 4.09 -16.70 1.11
CA ASN A 29 5.00 -15.76 1.78
C ASN A 29 5.36 -14.52 0.94
N ASP A 30 4.83 -14.41 -0.29
CA ASP A 30 5.05 -13.28 -1.20
C ASP A 30 4.00 -12.17 -1.03
N THR A 31 3.62 -11.90 0.22
CA THR A 31 2.74 -10.78 0.55
C THR A 31 3.56 -9.60 1.05
N VAL A 32 3.10 -8.38 0.78
CA VAL A 32 3.68 -7.16 1.35
C VAL A 32 3.72 -7.27 2.88
N ARG A 33 4.91 -7.14 3.47
CA ARG A 33 5.13 -7.20 4.92
C ARG A 33 6.25 -6.25 5.36
N TYR A 34 6.10 -5.72 6.56
CA TYR A 34 7.13 -4.93 7.22
C TYR A 34 8.02 -5.85 8.09
N VAL A 35 9.33 -5.83 7.84
CA VAL A 35 10.33 -6.64 8.56
C VAL A 35 11.37 -5.79 9.30
N GLY A 36 11.15 -4.47 9.38
CA GLY A 36 12.02 -3.53 10.08
C GLY A 36 11.80 -3.53 11.60
N LYS A 37 12.69 -2.85 12.32
CA LYS A 37 12.60 -2.66 13.78
C LYS A 37 12.10 -1.26 14.18
N THR A 38 11.99 -0.34 13.23
CA THR A 38 11.54 1.03 13.48
C THR A 38 10.04 1.05 13.76
N LEU A 39 9.62 1.68 14.85
CA LEU A 39 8.22 1.81 15.23
C LEU A 39 7.90 3.30 15.43
N SER A 40 6.66 3.70 15.17
CA SER A 40 6.19 5.06 15.46
C SER A 40 5.83 5.17 16.94
N ASN A 41 6.38 6.16 17.64
CA ASN A 41 5.97 6.50 18.98
C ASN A 41 4.68 7.36 18.95
N ILE A 42 3.57 6.82 19.45
CA ILE A 42 2.24 7.48 19.39
C ILE A 42 2.13 8.74 20.27
N ASP A 43 3.05 8.94 21.22
CA ASP A 43 3.07 10.12 22.09
C ASP A 43 3.56 11.39 21.38
N TYR A 44 4.09 11.26 20.16
CA TYR A 44 4.66 12.36 19.38
C TYR A 44 3.96 12.48 18.03
N HIS A 45 3.57 13.69 17.63
CA HIS A 45 2.93 13.96 16.34
C HIS A 45 3.73 13.46 15.12
N HIS A 46 5.05 13.40 15.23
CA HIS A 46 5.96 12.94 14.18
C HIS A 46 6.51 11.52 14.43
N GLY A 47 5.99 10.80 15.41
CA GLY A 47 6.35 9.41 15.68
C GLY A 47 7.77 9.17 16.20
N GLN A 48 8.55 10.22 16.52
CA GLN A 48 10.01 10.16 16.67
C GLN A 48 10.75 9.56 15.45
N LEU A 49 10.12 9.60 14.28
CA LEU A 49 10.71 9.15 13.03
C LEU A 49 11.57 10.29 12.45
N SER A 50 12.77 9.95 11.97
CA SER A 50 13.56 10.89 11.19
C SER A 50 12.95 11.07 9.80
N PRO A 51 12.76 12.30 9.31
CA PRO A 51 12.26 12.51 7.95
C PRO A 51 13.30 12.01 6.93
N ALA A 52 12.82 11.49 5.80
CA ALA A 52 13.69 11.22 4.67
C ALA A 52 14.26 12.53 4.11
N VAL A 53 15.50 12.48 3.62
CA VAL A 53 16.17 13.67 3.04
C VAL A 53 15.39 14.14 1.80
N GLY A 54 15.12 15.45 1.73
CA GLY A 54 14.45 16.07 0.57
C GLY A 54 12.92 16.00 0.59
N VAL A 55 12.29 15.63 1.71
CA VAL A 55 10.82 15.70 1.84
C VAL A 55 10.36 17.17 1.83
N HIS A 56 9.38 17.48 0.98
CA HIS A 56 8.68 18.76 0.95
C HIS A 56 7.19 18.52 1.27
N ALA A 57 6.66 19.28 2.22
CA ALA A 57 5.23 19.28 2.54
C ALA A 57 4.59 20.56 1.99
N THR A 58 3.78 20.43 0.94
CA THR A 58 3.10 21.56 0.28
C THR A 58 1.60 21.51 0.56
N GLN A 59 1.06 22.57 1.14
CA GLN A 59 -0.38 22.74 1.27
C GLN A 59 -0.97 23.12 -0.10
N ILE A 60 -1.90 22.30 -0.58
CA ILE A 60 -2.54 22.42 -1.90
C ILE A 60 -3.96 22.98 -1.82
N MET A 61 -4.61 22.88 -0.65
CA MET A 61 -5.93 23.43 -0.36
C MET A 61 -5.98 23.77 1.13
N ARG A 62 -6.52 24.94 1.47
CA ARG A 62 -6.73 25.41 2.84
C ARG A 62 -8.19 25.82 3.01
N ALA A 63 -8.99 24.94 3.60
CA ALA A 63 -10.42 25.19 3.77
C ALA A 63 -10.68 26.45 4.62
N SER A 64 -11.67 27.24 4.23
CA SER A 64 -12.20 28.34 5.02
C SER A 64 -13.67 28.57 4.65
N ARG A 65 -14.55 28.48 5.64
CA ARG A 65 -15.98 28.76 5.45
C ARG A 65 -16.26 30.26 5.38
N GLU A 66 -15.50 31.03 6.14
CA GLU A 66 -15.63 32.48 6.26
C GLU A 66 -14.98 33.23 5.07
N HIS A 67 -13.98 32.62 4.44
CA HIS A 67 -13.23 33.17 3.32
C HIS A 67 -13.08 32.14 2.17
N PRO A 68 -14.19 31.67 1.57
CA PRO A 68 -14.17 30.66 0.51
C PRO A 68 -13.37 31.10 -0.72
N GLU A 69 -13.29 32.41 -0.98
CA GLU A 69 -12.55 33.01 -2.08
C GLU A 69 -11.03 32.80 -1.99
N LYS A 70 -10.51 32.43 -0.81
CA LYS A 70 -9.10 32.10 -0.58
C LYS A 70 -8.79 30.61 -0.75
N ALA A 71 -9.79 29.82 -1.10
CA ALA A 71 -9.71 28.38 -1.29
C ALA A 71 -10.23 27.99 -2.69
N ASP A 72 -11.14 27.02 -2.76
CA ASP A 72 -11.79 26.52 -3.98
C ASP A 72 -13.10 27.26 -4.33
N GLY A 73 -13.49 28.26 -3.53
CA GLY A 73 -14.69 29.06 -3.72
C GLY A 73 -15.97 28.45 -3.12
N PHE A 74 -15.95 27.20 -2.65
CA PHE A 74 -17.15 26.53 -2.13
C PHE A 74 -17.37 26.78 -0.63
N GLY A 75 -16.30 27.00 0.13
CA GLY A 75 -16.36 27.21 1.59
C GLY A 75 -16.58 25.94 2.41
N TRP A 76 -16.40 24.77 1.78
CA TRP A 76 -16.62 23.47 2.40
C TRP A 76 -15.42 23.09 3.24
N THR A 77 -15.69 22.64 4.48
CA THR A 77 -14.64 22.31 5.45
C THR A 77 -14.36 20.81 5.54
N TYR A 78 -15.22 19.97 4.96
CA TYR A 78 -14.92 18.55 4.76
C TYR A 78 -14.27 18.35 3.39
N ASN A 79 -13.04 17.87 3.37
CA ASN A 79 -12.28 17.61 2.16
C ASN A 79 -11.39 16.39 2.39
N HIS A 80 -11.48 15.36 1.54
CA HIS A 80 -10.77 14.11 1.75
C HIS A 80 -10.51 13.34 0.44
N GLN A 81 -9.96 12.13 0.56
CA GLN A 81 -9.75 11.16 -0.51
C GLN A 81 -9.08 11.75 -1.78
N PRO A 82 -7.83 12.23 -1.68
CA PRO A 82 -7.12 12.77 -2.83
C PRO A 82 -6.73 11.65 -3.82
N MET A 83 -6.88 11.93 -5.11
CA MET A 83 -6.43 11.12 -6.23
C MET A 83 -5.49 11.96 -7.09
N MET A 84 -4.40 11.38 -7.59
CA MET A 84 -3.39 12.10 -8.37
C MET A 84 -3.02 11.34 -9.64
N ALA A 85 -2.83 12.07 -10.73
CA ALA A 85 -2.25 11.58 -11.97
C ALA A 85 -1.22 12.57 -12.51
N TYR A 86 -0.26 12.07 -13.28
CA TYR A 86 0.66 12.92 -14.03
C TYR A 86 0.51 12.64 -15.51
N TRP A 87 0.26 13.67 -16.29
CA TRP A 87 0.12 13.55 -17.74
C TRP A 87 0.47 14.87 -18.43
N ASN A 88 1.13 14.78 -19.59
CA ASN A 88 1.53 15.92 -20.42
C ASN A 88 2.15 17.08 -19.61
N ASN A 89 3.24 16.79 -18.89
CA ASN A 89 3.97 17.76 -18.07
C ASN A 89 3.17 18.41 -16.92
N THR A 90 2.02 17.84 -16.53
CA THR A 90 1.10 18.40 -15.54
C THR A 90 0.69 17.37 -14.50
N PHE A 91 0.67 17.76 -13.22
CA PHE A 91 0.03 17.00 -12.16
C PHE A 91 -1.45 17.37 -12.10
N TYR A 92 -2.31 16.36 -12.17
CA TYR A 92 -3.75 16.47 -11.97
C TYR A 92 -4.07 15.93 -10.58
N LEU A 93 -4.77 16.74 -9.79
CA LEU A 93 -5.23 16.36 -8.48
C LEU A 93 -6.75 16.48 -8.43
N HIS A 94 -7.39 15.43 -7.92
CA HIS A 94 -8.81 15.38 -7.62
C HIS A 94 -8.98 15.05 -6.13
N TYR A 95 -10.05 15.51 -5.50
CA TYR A 95 -10.41 15.17 -4.13
C TYR A 95 -11.93 15.14 -3.96
N LEU A 96 -12.40 14.44 -2.92
CA LEU A 96 -13.79 14.46 -2.50
C LEU A 96 -14.01 15.63 -1.54
N SER A 97 -15.14 16.33 -1.67
CA SER A 97 -15.52 17.42 -0.78
C SER A 97 -17.04 17.40 -0.56
N ASP A 98 -17.48 17.79 0.63
CA ASP A 98 -18.89 17.91 1.01
C ASP A 98 -19.11 19.17 1.88
N PRO A 99 -20.28 19.84 1.79
CA PRO A 99 -20.55 21.09 2.51
C PRO A 99 -20.61 20.93 4.03
N THR A 100 -21.10 19.78 4.52
CA THR A 100 -21.65 19.56 5.88
C THR A 100 -22.74 20.55 6.28
#